data_AF-A0A6I4NJ67-F1
#
_entry.id   AF-A0A6I4NJ67-F1
#
_cell.length_a   1.000
_cell.length_b   1.000
_cell.length_c   1.000
_cell.angle_alpha   90.00
_cell.angle_beta   90.00
_cell.angle_gamma   90.00
#
_symmetry.space_group_name_H-M   'P 1'
#
loop_
_entity.id
_entity.type
_entity.pdbx_description
1 polymer ?
#
loop_
_entity_poly.entity_id
_entity_poly.type
_entity_poly.pdbx_seq_one_letter_code
_entity_poly.pdbx_strand_id
1 'polypeptide(L)'
;MSYLVSQMVNTLANKVLRLEKANSDRDYSGGGWYEEIKHAIFLYSDFSAVYKYDSFRSVSGGGLSLPSESSSRNLGRWNVSEEFGRLYLEIIFDDNSQQKLETKDLGPGLQKLGDQVWNRYLIG
;
A
#
# COMPACT_ATOMS: atom_id res chain seq x y z
N MET A 1 -5.29 -1.51 26.43
CA MET A 1 -4.58 -1.62 25.14
C MET A 1 -3.37 -2.52 25.36
N SER A 2 -3.15 -3.54 24.53
CA SER A 2 -2.00 -4.42 24.74
C SER A 2 -0.69 -3.69 24.44
N TYR A 3 0.40 -4.16 25.03
CA TYR A 3 1.74 -3.61 24.80
C TYR A 3 2.13 -3.70 23.32
N LEU A 4 1.85 -4.84 22.68
CA LEU A 4 2.14 -5.10 21.27
C LEU A 4 1.37 -4.15 20.34
N VAL A 5 0.07 -3.93 20.63
CA VAL A 5 -0.74 -2.96 19.88
C VAL A 5 -0.16 -1.56 20.03
N SER A 6 0.19 -1.14 21.25
CA SER A 6 0.75 0.20 21.50
C SER A 6 2.08 0.42 20.78
N GLN A 7 2.96 -0.60 20.79
CA GLN A 7 4.22 -0.55 20.03
C GLN A 7 3.97 -0.43 18.53
N MET A 8 3.06 -1.22 17.97
CA MET A 8 2.76 -1.17 16.54
C MET A 8 2.13 0.16 16.13
N VAL A 9 1.23 0.72 16.94
CA VAL A 9 0.70 2.07 16.72
C VAL A 9 1.83 3.09 16.67
N ASN A 10 2.78 3.05 17.61
CA ASN A 10 3.94 3.95 17.59
C ASN A 10 4.83 3.75 16.35
N THR A 11 5.00 2.50 15.89
CA THR A 11 5.75 2.18 14.67
C THR A 11 5.08 2.76 13.42
N LEU A 12 3.74 2.74 13.35
CA LEU A 12 2.96 3.13 12.18
C LEU A 12 2.51 4.59 12.19
N ALA A 13 2.44 5.23 13.36
CA ALA A 13 2.00 6.62 13.48
C ALA A 13 2.92 7.57 12.71
N ASN A 14 2.29 8.48 11.97
CA ASN A 14 2.93 9.43 11.07
C ASN A 14 3.86 8.74 10.06
N LYS A 15 3.40 7.64 9.46
CA LYS A 15 4.13 6.89 8.42
C LYS A 15 3.30 6.72 7.16
N VAL A 16 4.01 6.55 6.05
CA VAL A 16 3.44 6.07 4.78
C VAL A 16 3.99 4.69 4.47
N LEU A 17 3.10 3.74 4.21
CA LEU A 17 3.43 2.41 3.72
C LEU A 17 3.31 2.44 2.20
N ARG A 18 4.37 2.08 1.48
CA ARG A 18 4.40 2.05 0.02
C ARG A 18 4.71 0.66 -0.51
N LEU A 19 3.99 0.28 -1.55
CA LEU A 19 4.22 -0.93 -2.33
C LEU A 19 4.16 -0.57 -3.80
N GLU A 20 5.20 -0.93 -4.53
CA GLU A 20 5.29 -0.69 -5.97
C GLU A 20 5.61 -2.02 -6.66
N LYS A 21 4.91 -2.29 -7.76
CA LYS A 21 5.13 -3.44 -8.61
C LYS A 21 5.19 -2.97 -10.05
N ALA A 22 6.25 -3.36 -10.75
CA ALA A 22 6.38 -3.12 -12.17
C ALA A 22 6.58 -4.45 -12.89
N ASN A 23 5.80 -4.66 -13.93
CA ASN A 23 5.92 -5.80 -14.84
C ASN A 23 6.17 -5.27 -16.24
N SER A 24 7.00 -5.97 -17.00
CA SER A 24 7.23 -5.62 -18.38
C SER A 24 7.56 -6.86 -19.19
N ASP A 25 7.10 -6.87 -20.43
CA ASP A 25 7.50 -7.84 -21.43
C ASP A 25 7.91 -7.12 -22.71
N ARG A 26 8.95 -7.63 -23.35
CA ARG A 26 9.48 -7.06 -24.59
C ARG A 26 9.72 -8.20 -25.57
N ASP A 27 8.95 -8.20 -26.64
CA ASP A 27 9.20 -9.10 -27.76
C ASP A 27 10.23 -8.49 -28.70
N TYR A 28 11.12 -9.34 -29.26
CA TYR A 28 12.13 -8.95 -30.25
C TYR A 28 11.52 -8.37 -31.55
N SER A 29 10.19 -8.41 -31.70
CA SER A 29 9.41 -7.85 -32.82
C SER A 29 9.12 -6.34 -32.69
N GLY A 30 9.59 -5.68 -31.64
CA GLY A 30 9.33 -4.25 -31.39
C GLY A 30 7.95 -3.98 -30.78
N GLY A 31 7.27 -5.03 -30.31
CA GLY A 31 6.08 -4.96 -29.48
C GLY A 31 6.38 -5.35 -28.03
N GLY A 32 5.49 -4.97 -27.12
CA GLY A 32 5.65 -5.30 -25.71
C GLY A 32 4.62 -4.59 -24.85
N TRP A 33 4.54 -5.00 -23.59
CA TRP A 33 3.66 -4.36 -22.62
C TRP A 33 4.43 -3.99 -21.36
N TYR A 34 3.97 -2.94 -20.70
CA TYR A 34 4.48 -2.47 -19.42
C TYR A 34 3.29 -2.18 -18.52
N GLU A 35 3.40 -2.56 -17.26
CA GLU A 35 2.42 -2.27 -16.22
C GLU A 35 3.16 -1.85 -14.94
N GLU A 36 2.68 -0.79 -14.31
CA GLU A 36 3.14 -0.33 -13.02
C GLU A 36 1.93 -0.12 -12.12
N ILE A 37 1.99 -0.68 -10.91
CA ILE A 37 0.98 -0.52 -9.88
C ILE A 37 1.66 -0.02 -8.61
N LYS A 38 1.19 1.11 -8.10
CA LYS A 38 1.68 1.76 -6.89
C LYS A 38 0.55 1.87 -5.88
N HIS A 39 0.81 1.42 -4.65
CA HIS A 39 -0.09 1.58 -3.52
C HIS A 39 0.62 2.39 -2.43
N ALA A 40 -0.11 3.32 -1.81
CA ALA A 40 0.37 4.06 -0.66
C ALA A 40 -0.70 4.20 0.43
N ILE A 41 -0.35 3.87 1.66
CA ILE A 41 -1.22 4.02 2.84
C ILE A 41 -0.57 5.03 3.79
N PHE A 42 -1.15 6.22 3.88
CA PHE A 42 -0.75 7.26 4.82
C PHE A 42 -1.48 7.03 6.13
N LEU A 43 -0.74 6.88 7.22
CA LEU A 43 -1.23 6.64 8.57
C LEU A 43 -0.82 7.82 9.45
N TYR A 44 -1.71 8.80 9.59
CA TYR A 44 -1.43 10.01 10.36
C TYR A 44 -1.51 9.75 11.86
N SER A 45 -0.86 10.59 12.66
CA SER A 45 -0.82 10.47 14.13
C SER A 45 -2.17 10.71 14.81
N ASP A 46 -3.11 11.36 14.13
CA ASP A 46 -4.48 11.58 14.60
C ASP A 46 -5.43 10.41 14.26
N PHE A 47 -4.88 9.28 13.82
CA PHE A 47 -5.60 8.09 13.36
C PHE A 47 -6.42 8.28 12.07
N SER A 48 -6.23 9.39 11.36
CA SER A 48 -6.73 9.51 9.99
C SER A 48 -5.85 8.73 9.01
N ALA A 49 -6.46 8.22 7.95
CA ALA A 49 -5.81 7.42 6.93
C ALA A 49 -6.12 7.94 5.53
N VAL A 50 -5.15 7.82 4.63
CA VAL A 50 -5.36 8.03 3.18
C VAL A 50 -4.78 6.85 2.45
N TYR A 51 -5.61 6.17 1.67
CA TYR A 51 -5.17 5.15 0.72
C TYR A 51 -5.11 5.75 -0.68
N LYS A 52 -3.97 5.60 -1.35
CA LYS A 52 -3.79 5.96 -2.75
C LYS A 52 -3.43 4.72 -3.55
N TYR A 53 -4.01 4.65 -4.74
CA TYR A 53 -3.71 3.64 -5.74
C TYR A 53 -3.45 4.36 -7.06
N ASP A 54 -2.31 4.09 -7.67
CA ASP A 54 -1.96 4.58 -9.00
C ASP A 54 -1.58 3.37 -9.87
N SER A 55 -2.10 3.33 -11.09
CA SER A 55 -1.73 2.32 -12.07
C SER A 55 -1.48 2.94 -13.43
N PHE A 56 -0.42 2.48 -14.07
CA PHE A 56 -0.05 2.83 -15.44
C PHE A 56 0.11 1.54 -16.23
N ARG A 57 -0.43 1.51 -17.45
CA ARG A 57 -0.22 0.40 -18.38
C ARG A 57 0.05 0.95 -19.78
N SER A 58 0.94 0.32 -20.51
CA SER A 58 1.18 0.63 -21.91
C SER A 58 1.37 -0.65 -22.71
N VAL A 59 0.78 -0.69 -23.91
CA VAL A 59 1.02 -1.74 -24.90
C VAL A 59 1.59 -1.07 -26.15
N SER A 60 2.64 -1.67 -26.71
CA SER A 60 3.34 -1.17 -27.89
C SER A 60 3.48 -2.23 -28.97
N GLY A 61 3.48 -1.80 -30.23
CA GLY A 61 3.69 -2.67 -31.39
C GLY A 61 3.67 -1.87 -32.70
N GLY A 62 4.54 -2.21 -33.65
CA GLY A 62 4.58 -1.57 -34.97
C GLY A 62 4.81 -0.05 -34.95
N GLY A 63 5.52 0.46 -33.93
CA GLY A 63 5.76 1.90 -33.74
C GLY A 63 4.62 2.68 -33.08
N LEU A 64 3.54 2.01 -32.66
CA LEU A 64 2.42 2.61 -31.93
C LEU A 64 2.45 2.20 -30.46
N SER A 65 1.96 3.07 -29.57
CA SER A 65 1.77 2.79 -28.14
C SER A 65 0.41 3.27 -27.65
N LEU A 66 -0.25 2.47 -26.81
CA LEU A 66 -1.52 2.80 -26.16
C LEU A 66 -1.35 2.81 -24.64
N PRO A 67 -1.02 3.97 -24.04
CA PRO A 67 -0.96 4.11 -22.59
C PRO A 67 -2.36 4.24 -21.97
N SER A 68 -2.49 3.81 -20.73
CA SER A 68 -3.68 3.93 -19.89
C SER A 68 -3.24 4.20 -18.45
N GLU A 69 -3.86 5.19 -17.83
CA GLU A 69 -3.58 5.62 -16.47
C GLU A 69 -4.86 5.64 -15.64
N SER A 70 -4.77 5.22 -14.38
CA SER A 70 -5.85 5.31 -13.42
C SER A 70 -5.28 5.62 -12.05
N SER A 71 -5.95 6.50 -11.32
CA SER A 71 -5.61 6.83 -9.93
C SER A 71 -6.88 6.88 -9.09
N SER A 72 -6.76 6.47 -7.82
CA SER A 72 -7.83 6.61 -6.84
C SER A 72 -7.28 6.98 -5.48
N ARG A 73 -8.12 7.66 -4.70
CA ARG A 73 -7.80 8.14 -3.37
C ARG A 73 -8.99 7.95 -2.45
N ASN A 74 -8.81 7.17 -1.40
CA ASN A 74 -9.82 6.90 -0.38
C ASN A 74 -9.35 7.44 0.97
N LEU A 75 -10.24 8.15 1.65
CA LEU A 75 -10.03 8.67 3.00
C LEU A 75 -10.63 7.71 4.02
N GLY A 76 -10.11 7.72 5.24
CA GLY A 76 -10.66 6.90 6.31
C GLY A 76 -9.95 7.10 7.64
N ARG A 77 -10.11 6.12 8.51
CA ARG A 77 -9.45 6.02 9.82
C ARG A 77 -8.72 4.69 9.92
N TRP A 78 -7.66 4.65 10.72
CA TRP A 78 -6.92 3.43 10.97
C TRP A 78 -6.78 3.12 12.45
N ASN A 79 -6.59 1.84 12.76
CA ASN A 79 -6.28 1.36 14.09
C ASN A 79 -5.45 0.07 14.01
N VAL A 80 -4.91 -0.38 15.14
CA VAL A 80 -4.29 -1.69 15.29
C VAL A 80 -5.10 -2.50 16.31
N SER A 81 -5.42 -3.74 15.94
CA SER A 81 -6.05 -4.71 16.82
C SER A 81 -5.15 -5.94 17.02
N GLU A 82 -5.43 -6.72 18.06
CA GLU A 82 -4.75 -7.97 18.36
C GLU A 82 -5.77 -9.11 18.44
N GLU A 83 -5.55 -10.17 17.68
CA GLU A 83 -6.37 -11.38 17.69
C GLU A 83 -5.47 -12.60 17.70
N PHE A 84 -5.66 -13.48 18.67
CA PHE A 84 -4.90 -14.73 18.82
C PHE A 84 -3.37 -14.53 18.80
N GLY A 85 -2.88 -13.43 19.40
CA GLY A 85 -1.46 -13.06 19.46
C GLY A 85 -0.89 -12.53 18.14
N ARG A 86 -1.75 -12.22 17.16
CA ARG A 86 -1.36 -11.57 15.90
C ARG A 86 -1.92 -10.16 15.85
N LEU A 87 -1.15 -9.25 15.26
CA LEU A 87 -1.56 -7.86 15.10
C LEU A 87 -2.19 -7.66 13.73
N TYR A 88 -3.18 -6.78 13.67
CA TYR A 88 -3.87 -6.42 12.42
C TYR A 88 -3.91 -4.90 12.28
N LEU A 89 -3.59 -4.40 11.09
CA LEU A 89 -3.90 -3.04 10.68
C LEU A 89 -5.32 -3.03 10.14
N GLU A 90 -6.17 -2.24 10.78
CA GLU A 90 -7.57 -2.04 10.38
C GLU A 90 -7.72 -0.64 9.80
N ILE A 91 -8.36 -0.54 8.64
CA ILE A 91 -8.70 0.71 7.98
C ILE A 91 -10.19 0.70 7.71
N ILE A 92 -10.89 1.74 8.17
CA ILE A 92 -12.31 1.97 7.90
C ILE A 92 -12.38 3.22 7.01
N PHE A 93 -12.82 3.05 5.78
CA PHE A 93 -12.93 4.14 4.82
C PHE A 93 -14.23 4.93 5.01
N ASP A 94 -14.28 6.14 4.47
CA ASP A 94 -15.43 7.04 4.58
C ASP A 94 -16.71 6.48 3.92
N ASP A 95 -16.58 5.53 2.98
CA ASP A 95 -17.69 4.79 2.38
C ASP A 95 -18.16 3.59 3.23
N ASN A 96 -17.64 3.46 4.46
CA ASN A 96 -17.80 2.33 5.38
C ASN A 96 -17.22 1.00 4.92
N SER A 97 -16.51 0.95 3.78
CA SER A 97 -15.72 -0.22 3.44
C SER A 97 -14.56 -0.39 4.42
N GLN A 98 -14.14 -1.64 4.63
CA GLN A 98 -13.13 -1.97 5.64
C GLN A 98 -12.05 -2.84 5.05
N GLN A 99 -10.81 -2.61 5.50
CA GLN A 99 -9.68 -3.47 5.24
C GLN A 99 -9.04 -3.87 6.55
N LYS A 100 -8.79 -5.16 6.71
CA LYS A 100 -8.08 -5.72 7.85
C LYS A 100 -6.96 -6.61 7.35
N LEU A 101 -5.72 -6.26 7.68
CA LEU A 101 -4.53 -6.95 7.19
C LEU A 101 -3.65 -7.31 8.37
N GLU A 102 -3.23 -8.58 8.45
CA GLU A 102 -2.22 -9.00 9.43
C GLU A 102 -0.97 -8.15 9.24
N THR A 103 -0.44 -7.58 10.32
CA THR A 103 0.63 -6.60 10.26
C THR A 103 1.80 -7.01 11.16
N LYS A 104 3.02 -6.90 10.64
CA LYS A 104 4.25 -7.22 11.39
C LYS A 104 5.37 -6.27 11.03
N ASP A 105 6.01 -5.69 12.04
CA ASP A 105 7.20 -4.88 11.86
C ASP A 105 8.37 -5.82 11.53
N LEU A 106 9.03 -5.59 10.39
CA LEU A 106 10.17 -6.37 9.93
C LEU A 106 11.51 -5.66 10.19
N GLY A 107 11.49 -4.51 10.86
CA GLY A 107 12.68 -3.72 11.17
C GLY A 107 12.72 -2.40 10.39
N PRO A 108 13.90 -1.78 10.24
CA PRO A 108 14.03 -0.42 9.73
C PRO A 108 13.40 -0.24 8.36
N GLY A 109 12.31 0.53 8.33
CA GLY A 109 11.63 0.89 7.08
C GLY A 109 10.87 -0.23 6.39
N LEU A 110 10.68 -1.41 7.01
CA LEU A 110 9.94 -2.52 6.40
C LEU A 110 8.74 -2.95 7.26
N GLN A 111 7.59 -3.09 6.62
CA GLN A 111 6.34 -3.53 7.24
C GLN A 111 5.76 -4.68 6.43
N LYS A 112 5.43 -5.80 7.06
CA LYS A 112 4.58 -6.82 6.45
C LYS A 112 3.11 -6.44 6.62
N LEU A 113 2.35 -6.48 5.53
CA LEU A 113 0.89 -6.37 5.52
C LEU A 113 0.31 -7.52 4.68
N GLY A 114 -0.46 -8.40 5.31
CA GLY A 114 -0.90 -9.65 4.69
C GLY A 114 0.31 -10.45 4.17
N ASP A 115 0.29 -10.82 2.89
CA ASP A 115 1.38 -11.58 2.26
C ASP A 115 2.47 -10.71 1.63
N GLN A 116 2.41 -9.38 1.78
CA GLN A 116 3.28 -8.44 1.09
C GLN A 116 4.16 -7.67 2.05
N VAL A 117 5.36 -7.31 1.59
CA VAL A 117 6.30 -6.43 2.29
C VAL A 117 6.19 -5.05 1.69
N TRP A 118 5.94 -4.08 2.56
CA TRP A 118 5.77 -2.67 2.25
C TRP A 118 6.95 -1.89 2.82
N ASN A 119 7.34 -0.84 2.11
CA ASN A 119 8.32 0.11 2.61
C ASN A 119 7.61 1.15 3.49
N ARG A 120 8.14 1.40 4.69
CA ARG A 120 7.59 2.31 5.69
C ARG A 120 8.47 3.56 5.77
N TYR A 121 7.92 4.70 5.43
CA TYR A 121 8.61 6.00 5.47
C TYR A 121 7.92 6.97 6.42
N LEU A 122 8.61 8.02 6.84
CA LEU A 122 7.98 9.17 7.49
C LEU A 122 7.11 9.93 6.47
N ILE A 123 5.97 10.44 6.94
CA ILE A 123 5.24 11.48 6.20
C ILE A 123 6.02 12.78 6.38
N GLY A 124 6.42 13.39 5.26
CA GLY A 124 7.13 14.67 5.20
C GLY A 124 6.20 15.83 4.89
#